data_AF-A0A6C0FCN7-F1
#
_entry.id   AF-A0A6C0FCN7-F1
#
_cell.length_a   1.000
_cell.length_b   1.000
_cell.length_c   1.000
_cell.angle_alpha   90.00
_cell.angle_beta   90.00
_cell.angle_gamma   90.00
#
_symmetry.space_group_name_H-M   'P 1'
#
loop_
_entity.id
_entity.type
_entity.pdbx_description
1 polymer ?
#
loop_
_entity_poly.entity_id
_entity_poly.type
_entity_poly.pdbx_seq_one_letter_code
_entity_poly.pdbx_strand_id
1 'polypeptide(L)'
;MQAIPQDPLFQQPQLPPQGEIDTFKTKVKRWLTIDEEIAECEKKIKELKALKNKQLEPQITEFMRQYNIKDLNTESGKIRCNERKTKRALNRANIQDNLSKVIHDDIVIEQAMNLIMNNREVKISYKLTKPKK
;
A
#
# COMPACT_ATOMS: atom_id res chain seq x y z
N MET A 1 28.46 54.17 37.63
CA MET A 1 28.41 53.71 36.23
C MET A 1 28.77 52.22 36.23
N GLN A 2 27.78 51.34 36.21
CA GLN A 2 28.01 49.88 36.22
C GLN A 2 28.04 49.36 34.78
N ALA A 3 29.05 48.54 34.47
CA ALA A 3 29.19 47.87 33.19
C ALA A 3 28.13 46.76 33.07
N ILE A 4 27.41 46.75 31.96
CA ILE A 4 26.44 45.70 31.60
C ILE A 4 27.25 44.49 31.10
N PRO A 5 27.10 43.29 31.68
CA PRO A 5 27.74 42.09 31.15
C PRO A 5 27.06 41.70 29.83
N GLN A 6 27.87 41.48 28.80
CA GLN A 6 27.38 40.96 27.51
C GLN A 6 27.18 39.44 27.63
N ASP A 7 25.94 38.99 27.45
CA ASP A 7 25.54 37.58 27.42
C ASP A 7 26.13 36.85 26.19
N PRO A 8 26.84 35.71 26.34
CA PRO A 8 27.62 35.12 25.24
C PRO A 8 26.88 34.03 24.42
N LEU A 9 25.56 34.11 24.20
CA LEU A 9 24.81 32.98 23.60
C LEU A 9 23.84 33.27 22.44
N PHE A 10 24.02 34.36 21.69
CA PHE A 10 23.41 34.49 20.37
C PHE A 10 24.43 34.24 19.26
N GLN A 11 24.71 32.96 19.00
CA GLN A 11 25.41 32.56 17.77
C GLN A 11 24.49 32.84 16.58
N GLN A 12 24.84 33.85 15.78
CA GLN A 12 24.20 34.06 14.48
C GLN A 12 24.40 32.81 13.61
N PRO A 13 23.39 32.36 12.83
CA PRO A 13 23.55 31.21 11.96
C PRO A 13 24.68 31.48 10.96
N GLN A 14 25.77 30.72 11.09
CA GLN A 14 26.89 30.81 10.17
C GLN A 14 26.44 30.38 8.77
N LEU A 15 26.59 31.27 7.80
CA LEU A 15 26.36 30.95 6.39
C LEU A 15 27.42 29.92 5.95
N PRO A 16 27.01 28.77 5.41
CA PRO A 16 27.97 27.75 4.98
C PRO A 16 28.87 28.27 3.86
N PRO A 17 30.12 27.79 3.76
CA PRO A 17 31.04 28.16 2.68
C PRO A 17 30.40 27.92 1.30
N GLN A 18 30.61 28.84 0.36
CA GLN A 18 29.98 28.80 -0.97
C GLN A 18 30.19 27.45 -1.71
N GLY A 19 31.36 26.83 -1.57
CA GLY A 19 31.66 25.51 -2.17
C GLY A 19 30.84 24.35 -1.60
N GLU A 20 30.47 24.41 -0.31
CA GLU A 20 29.59 23.43 0.32
C GLU A 20 28.15 23.59 -0.15
N ILE A 21 27.71 24.83 -0.37
CA ILE A 21 26.38 25.16 -0.91
C ILE A 21 26.22 24.59 -2.33
N ASP A 22 27.21 24.74 -3.20
CA ASP A 22 27.12 24.25 -4.59
C ASP A 22 27.16 22.72 -4.67
N THR A 23 27.94 22.08 -3.79
CA THR A 23 27.93 20.62 -3.61
C THR A 23 26.56 20.13 -3.13
N PHE A 24 25.97 20.83 -2.15
CA PHE A 24 24.64 20.53 -1.64
C PHE A 24 23.56 20.66 -2.73
N LYS A 25 23.56 21.77 -3.48
CA LYS A 25 22.63 21.99 -4.60
C LYS A 25 22.73 20.86 -5.64
N THR A 26 23.94 20.41 -5.97
CA THR A 26 24.15 19.31 -6.91
C THR A 26 23.57 17.99 -6.38
N LYS A 27 23.80 17.69 -5.10
CA LYS A 27 23.22 16.51 -4.44
C LYS A 27 21.70 16.56 -4.41
N VAL A 28 21.11 17.71 -4.09
CA VAL A 28 19.65 17.90 -4.07
C VAL A 28 19.05 17.72 -5.47
N LYS A 29 19.66 18.32 -6.50
CA LYS A 29 19.22 18.13 -7.90
C LYS A 29 19.25 16.66 -8.29
N ARG A 30 20.35 15.96 -8.00
CA ARG A 30 20.48 14.53 -8.30
C ARG A 30 19.46 13.69 -7.54
N TRP A 31 19.20 14.02 -6.27
CA TRP A 31 18.18 13.34 -5.48
C TRP A 31 16.79 13.49 -6.07
N LEU A 32 16.43 14.69 -6.55
CA LEU A 32 15.15 14.92 -7.22
C LEU A 32 15.03 14.15 -8.53
N THR A 33 16.08 14.13 -9.36
CA THR A 33 16.09 13.34 -10.60
C THR A 33 15.91 11.85 -10.31
N ILE A 34 16.59 11.31 -9.29
CA ILE A 34 16.42 9.91 -8.89
C ILE A 34 14.99 9.64 -8.37
N ASP A 35 14.39 10.54 -7.60
CA ASP A 35 12.99 10.42 -7.13
C ASP A 35 12.02 10.34 -8.32
N GLU A 36 12.24 11.16 -9.37
CA GLU A 36 11.45 11.14 -10.61
C GLU A 36 11.63 9.83 -11.39
N GLU A 37 12.86 9.37 -11.57
CA GLU A 37 13.16 8.09 -12.25
C GLU A 37 12.54 6.90 -11.53
N ILE A 38 12.59 6.89 -10.19
CA ILE A 38 11.93 5.86 -9.38
C ILE A 38 10.43 5.90 -9.61
N ALA A 39 9.80 7.08 -9.56
CA ALA A 39 8.37 7.21 -9.76
C ALA A 39 7.93 6.70 -11.15
N GLU A 40 8.72 6.96 -12.19
CA GLU A 40 8.46 6.44 -13.53
C GLU A 40 8.62 4.91 -13.60
N CYS A 41 9.68 4.37 -13.00
CA CYS A 41 9.89 2.92 -12.93
C CYS A 41 8.75 2.23 -12.18
N GLU A 42 8.31 2.77 -11.05
CA GLU A 42 7.18 2.25 -10.27
C GLU A 42 5.88 2.26 -11.08
N LYS A 43 5.64 3.32 -11.86
CA LYS A 43 4.50 3.39 -12.77
C LYS A 43 4.56 2.28 -13.81
N LYS A 44 5.71 2.10 -14.49
CA LYS A 44 5.91 1.01 -15.47
C LYS A 44 5.70 -0.36 -14.84
N ILE A 45 6.24 -0.59 -13.64
CA ILE A 45 6.06 -1.84 -12.89
C ILE A 45 4.57 -2.08 -12.60
N LYS A 46 3.83 -1.05 -12.21
CA LYS A 46 2.39 -1.14 -11.93
C LYS A 46 1.60 -1.52 -13.19
N GLU A 47 1.92 -0.91 -14.33
CA GLU A 47 1.28 -1.19 -15.62
C GLU A 47 1.57 -2.62 -16.09
N LEU A 48 2.83 -3.06 -16.04
CA LEU A 48 3.23 -4.43 -16.39
C LEU A 48 2.57 -5.47 -15.48
N LYS A 49 2.50 -5.21 -14.16
CA LYS A 49 1.78 -6.08 -13.22
C LYS A 49 0.28 -6.13 -13.51
N ALA A 50 -0.32 -5.03 -13.93
CA ALA A 50 -1.73 -5.00 -14.30
C ALA A 50 -1.98 -5.82 -15.57
N LEU A 51 -1.17 -5.65 -16.62
CA LEU A 51 -1.26 -6.44 -17.85
C LEU A 51 -1.09 -7.94 -17.56
N LYS A 52 -0.01 -8.30 -16.85
CA LYS A 52 0.28 -9.69 -16.49
C LYS A 52 -0.85 -10.32 -15.65
N ASN A 53 -1.15 -9.75 -14.49
CA ASN A 53 -1.97 -10.43 -13.48
C ASN A 53 -3.48 -10.19 -13.67
N LYS A 54 -3.89 -9.07 -14.27
CA LYS A 54 -5.31 -8.73 -14.41
C LYS A 54 -5.87 -9.01 -15.80
N GLN A 55 -5.03 -9.03 -16.84
CA GLN A 55 -5.49 -9.26 -18.21
C GLN A 55 -5.07 -10.63 -18.72
N LEU A 56 -3.77 -10.95 -18.69
CA LEU A 56 -3.24 -12.18 -19.28
C LEU A 56 -3.49 -13.41 -18.40
N GLU A 57 -3.17 -13.34 -17.11
CA GLU A 57 -3.30 -14.47 -16.18
C GLU A 57 -4.72 -15.05 -16.14
N PRO A 58 -5.82 -14.26 -16.07
CA PRO A 58 -7.18 -14.80 -16.14
C PRO A 58 -7.48 -15.52 -17.46
N GLN A 59 -7.03 -14.98 -18.59
CA GLN A 59 -7.24 -15.61 -19.90
C GLN A 59 -6.49 -16.95 -20.01
N ILE A 60 -5.23 -16.98 -19.57
CA ILE A 60 -4.39 -18.18 -19.61
C ILE A 60 -4.95 -19.23 -18.65
N THR A 61 -5.28 -18.85 -17.42
CA THR A 61 -5.84 -19.78 -16.42
C THR A 61 -7.21 -20.31 -16.81
N GLU A 62 -8.08 -19.49 -17.41
CA GLU A 62 -9.37 -19.95 -17.92
C GLU A 62 -9.19 -21.00 -19.02
N PHE A 63 -8.30 -20.72 -19.99
CA PHE A 63 -7.96 -21.68 -21.04
C PHE A 63 -7.39 -22.99 -20.46
N MET A 64 -6.42 -22.89 -19.54
CA MET A 64 -5.83 -24.07 -18.90
C MET A 64 -6.89 -24.89 -18.13
N ARG A 65 -7.85 -24.24 -17.47
CA ARG A 65 -8.96 -24.93 -16.78
C ARG A 65 -9.93 -25.58 -17.75
N GLN A 66 -10.32 -24.87 -18.82
CA GLN A 66 -11.24 -25.37 -19.84
C GLN A 66 -10.76 -26.67 -20.48
N TYR A 67 -9.45 -26.76 -20.76
CA TYR A 67 -8.83 -27.93 -21.38
C TYR A 67 -8.12 -28.86 -20.39
N ASN A 68 -8.31 -28.65 -19.07
CA ASN A 68 -7.70 -29.45 -18.01
C ASN A 68 -6.17 -29.59 -18.10
N ILE A 69 -5.49 -28.54 -18.58
CA ILE A 69 -4.04 -28.46 -18.70
C ILE A 69 -3.48 -28.04 -17.33
N LYS A 70 -2.77 -28.95 -16.66
CA LYS A 70 -2.18 -28.67 -15.34
C LYS A 70 -0.85 -27.91 -15.44
N ASP A 71 -0.04 -28.29 -16.41
CA ASP A 71 1.34 -27.88 -16.57
C ASP A 71 1.60 -27.49 -18.03
N LEU A 72 2.15 -26.30 -18.25
CA LEU A 72 2.58 -25.79 -19.56
C LEU A 72 4.11 -25.67 -19.55
N ASN A 73 4.79 -26.32 -20.49
CA ASN A 73 6.22 -26.13 -20.69
C ASN A 73 6.43 -25.00 -21.70
N THR A 74 7.25 -24.01 -21.34
CA THR A 74 7.67 -22.91 -22.22
C THR A 74 9.19 -22.93 -22.34
N GLU A 75 9.73 -22.24 -23.35
CA GLU A 75 11.19 -22.10 -23.52
C GLU A 75 11.86 -21.46 -22.30
N SER A 76 11.14 -20.60 -21.57
CA SER A 76 11.63 -19.93 -20.35
C SER A 76 11.31 -20.68 -19.05
N GLY A 77 10.77 -21.90 -19.13
CA GLY A 77 10.47 -22.74 -17.97
C GLY A 77 9.02 -23.24 -17.90
N LYS A 78 8.64 -23.79 -16.75
CA LYS A 78 7.35 -24.45 -16.56
C LYS A 78 6.34 -23.57 -15.82
N ILE A 79 5.14 -23.44 -16.37
CA ILE A 79 4.00 -22.73 -15.76
C ILE A 79 2.99 -23.77 -15.26
N ARG A 80 2.55 -23.65 -14.01
CA ARG A 80 1.53 -24.52 -13.40
C ARG A 80 0.31 -23.72 -13.01
N CYS A 81 -0.88 -24.18 -13.42
CA CYS A 81 -2.14 -23.60 -12.96
C CYS A 81 -2.49 -24.19 -11.58
N ASN A 82 -2.22 -23.44 -10.52
CA ASN A 82 -2.54 -23.85 -9.15
C ASN A 82 -3.91 -23.29 -8.73
N GLU A 83 -4.85 -24.17 -8.37
CA GLU A 83 -6.10 -23.77 -7.73
C GLU A 83 -5.82 -23.48 -6.24
N ARG A 84 -6.09 -22.25 -5.79
CA ARG A 84 -6.12 -21.89 -4.37
C ARG A 84 -7.55 -21.61 -3.94
N LYS A 85 -8.05 -22.37 -2.98
CA LYS A 85 -9.35 -22.15 -2.36
C LYS A 85 -9.17 -21.31 -1.11
N THR A 86 -9.66 -20.08 -1.12
CA THR A 86 -9.70 -19.21 0.06
C THR A 86 -11.14 -18.88 0.41
N LYS A 87 -11.46 -18.85 1.71
CA LYS A 87 -12.77 -18.38 2.16
C LYS A 87 -12.85 -16.88 1.90
N ARG A 88 -13.98 -16.42 1.36
CA ARG A 88 -14.23 -14.98 1.25
C ARG A 88 -14.25 -14.36 2.66
N ALA A 89 -13.81 -13.11 2.77
CA ALA A 89 -13.92 -12.37 4.02
C ALA A 89 -15.39 -12.29 4.45
N LEU A 90 -15.64 -12.32 5.76
CA LEU A 90 -16.97 -12.13 6.32
C LEU A 90 -17.49 -10.76 5.91
N ASN A 91 -18.66 -10.73 5.30
CA ASN A 91 -19.35 -9.51 4.87
C ASN A 91 -20.74 -9.44 5.53
N ARG A 92 -21.39 -8.27 5.46
CA ARG A 92 -22.67 -8.02 6.14
C ARG A 92 -23.72 -9.07 5.79
N ALA A 93 -23.93 -9.32 4.50
CA ALA A 93 -24.90 -10.33 4.03
C ALA A 93 -24.55 -11.73 4.55
N ASN A 94 -23.29 -12.15 4.43
CA ASN A 94 -22.85 -13.46 4.90
C ASN A 94 -23.04 -13.65 6.41
N ILE A 95 -22.81 -12.62 7.23
CA ILE A 95 -23.04 -12.70 8.67
C ILE A 95 -24.53 -12.80 8.96
N GLN A 96 -25.34 -11.92 8.35
CA GLN A 96 -26.79 -11.91 8.51
C GLN A 96 -27.42 -13.25 8.10
N ASP A 97 -27.06 -13.78 6.92
CA ASP A 97 -27.54 -15.06 6.39
C ASP A 97 -27.17 -16.25 7.27
N ASN A 98 -26.05 -16.18 8.01
CA ASN A 98 -25.67 -17.25 8.93
C ASN A 98 -26.35 -17.10 10.28
N LEU A 99 -26.58 -15.87 10.76
CA LEU A 99 -27.33 -15.61 11.98
C LEU A 99 -28.80 -16.03 11.82
N SER A 100 -29.44 -15.74 10.70
CA SER A 100 -30.84 -16.11 10.41
C SER A 100 -31.08 -17.62 10.27
N LYS A 101 -30.03 -18.42 10.13
CA LYS A 101 -30.13 -19.90 10.17
C LYS A 101 -30.23 -20.47 11.58
N VAL A 102 -29.84 -19.69 12.59
CA VAL A 102 -29.71 -20.15 13.98
C VAL A 102 -30.65 -19.36 14.91
N ILE A 103 -30.87 -18.09 14.59
CA ILE A 103 -31.74 -17.17 15.31
C ILE A 103 -32.95 -16.90 14.42
N HIS A 104 -34.15 -17.03 14.97
CA HIS A 104 -35.41 -16.80 14.24
C HIS A 104 -36.12 -15.50 14.63
N ASP A 105 -35.50 -14.69 15.48
CA ASP A 105 -35.97 -13.37 15.89
C ASP A 105 -35.17 -12.29 15.16
N ASP A 106 -35.85 -11.57 14.27
CA ASP A 106 -35.26 -10.51 13.46
C ASP A 106 -34.71 -9.35 14.29
N ILE A 107 -35.30 -9.07 15.46
CA ILE A 107 -34.84 -8.01 16.36
C ILE A 107 -33.49 -8.38 16.95
N VAL A 108 -33.32 -9.64 17.36
CA VAL A 108 -32.06 -10.15 17.91
C VAL A 108 -30.98 -10.19 16.83
N ILE A 109 -31.33 -10.54 15.59
CA ILE A 109 -30.41 -10.52 14.45
C ILE A 109 -29.93 -9.09 14.18
N GLU A 110 -30.83 -8.11 14.18
CA GLU A 110 -30.48 -6.71 13.93
C GLU A 110 -29.55 -6.17 15.04
N GLN A 111 -29.84 -6.47 16.30
CA GLN A 111 -28.99 -6.10 17.43
C GLN A 111 -27.60 -6.75 17.33
N ALA A 112 -27.53 -8.04 17.03
CA ALA A 112 -26.27 -8.74 16.84
C ALA A 112 -25.45 -8.15 15.68
N MET A 113 -26.11 -7.84 14.56
CA MET A 113 -25.49 -7.20 13.41
C MET A 113 -24.92 -5.82 13.74
N ASN A 114 -25.63 -5.01 14.51
CA ASN A 114 -25.15 -3.70 14.95
C ASN A 114 -23.90 -3.82 15.83
N LEU A 115 -23.89 -4.74 16.79
CA LEU A 115 -22.72 -4.98 17.64
C LEU A 115 -21.50 -5.45 16.83
N ILE A 116 -21.69 -6.39 15.92
CA ILE A 116 -20.61 -6.96 15.09
C ILE A 116 -20.00 -5.93 14.14
N MET A 117 -20.81 -4.99 13.64
CA MET A 117 -20.35 -4.00 12.65
C MET A 117 -19.73 -2.76 13.30
N ASN A 118 -20.29 -2.30 14.42
CA ASN A 118 -19.94 -0.99 14.99
C ASN A 118 -18.93 -1.08 16.14
N ASN A 119 -18.83 -2.21 16.85
CA ASN A 119 -17.86 -2.36 17.95
C ASN A 119 -16.52 -2.96 17.48
N ARG A 120 -16.13 -2.72 16.23
CA ARG A 120 -14.86 -3.22 15.69
C ARG A 120 -13.70 -2.34 16.16
N GLU A 121 -12.60 -2.97 16.56
CA GLU A 121 -11.39 -2.27 16.99
C GLU A 121 -10.83 -1.39 15.87
N VAL A 122 -10.63 -0.10 16.18
CA VAL A 122 -10.00 0.85 15.26
C VAL A 122 -8.50 0.87 15.53
N LYS A 123 -7.73 0.23 14.65
CA LYS A 123 -6.26 0.26 14.73
C LYS A 123 -5.71 1.53 14.08
N ILE A 124 -5.24 2.48 14.89
CA ILE A 124 -4.54 3.68 14.41
C ILE A 124 -3.08 3.33 14.11
N SER A 125 -2.62 3.66 12.90
CA SER A 125 -1.20 3.54 12.52
C SER A 125 -0.69 4.87 12.02
N TYR A 126 0.51 5.26 12.47
CA TYR A 126 1.17 6.50 12.09
C TYR A 126 2.14 6.24 10.94
N LYS A 127 2.06 7.04 9.88
CA LYS A 127 2.97 6.97 8.72
C LYS A 127 3.38 8.37 8.28
N LEU A 128 4.63 8.53 7.84
CA LEU A 128 5.12 9.76 7.25
C LEU A 128 4.63 9.85 5.79
N THR A 129 4.06 10.98 5.40
CA THR A 129 3.67 11.27 4.01
C THR A 129 4.11 12.68 3.63
N LYS A 130 4.60 12.88 2.39
CA LYS A 130 4.84 14.24 1.85
C LYS A 130 3.51 15.03 1.94
N PRO A 131 3.50 16.27 2.44
CA PRO A 131 2.29 17.09 2.44
C PRO A 131 1.82 17.27 1.00
N LYS A 132 0.52 17.04 0.77
CA LYS A 132 -0.08 17.37 -0.53
C LYS A 132 -0.04 18.89 -0.68
N LYS A 133 0.46 19.37 -1.81
CA LYS A 133 0.27 20.76 -2.23
C LYS A 133 -1.21 21.03 -2.50
#